data_AF-A0A1I2LL42-F1
#
_entry.id   AF-A0A1I2LL42-F1
#
_cell.length_a   1.000
_cell.length_b   1.000
_cell.length_c   1.000
_cell.angle_alpha   90.00
_cell.angle_beta   90.00
_cell.angle_gamma   90.00
#
_symmetry.space_group_name_H-M   'P 1'
#
loop_
_entity.id
_entity.type
_entity.pdbx_description
1 polymer ?
#
loop_
_entity_poly.entity_id
_entity_poly.type
_entity_poly.pdbx_seq_one_letter_code
_entity_poly.pdbx_strand_id
1 'polypeptide(L)'
;MTGAEFEGVDIDLLADYVGGALDGTPDQERVAGLVATDETWRAAYEALEPAMIAVGGVLREFEPEPMPDDLAARLEGLFRTPLAPDGEAEPVPSKVVDLEKARRRRRWVAPLTVAAAAVAFAGFGVNAFLMSDASDAGADMATSENAPMVAGGEAMGGATRSDADYTESTLAQAAPGQIRSMGGSAQVPAAAPGAETQASQKDLPVMPADVAACVDEITRANSGGVISVEFMDYARFEGSPALIVRFSAANGVWVWAVGPRCGTPGAGADELERVPVR
;
A
#
# COMPACT_ATOMS: atom_id res chain seq x y z
N MET A 1 17.12 7.78 -15.77
CA MET A 1 15.80 7.14 -16.00
C MET A 1 16.04 5.98 -16.93
N THR A 2 16.20 4.79 -16.39
CA THR A 2 16.19 3.55 -17.16
C THR A 2 14.88 2.88 -16.78
N GLY A 3 13.86 3.05 -17.63
CA GLY A 3 12.68 2.20 -17.56
C GLY A 3 13.19 0.77 -17.70
N ALA A 4 12.94 -0.04 -16.69
CA ALA A 4 13.13 -1.47 -16.84
C ALA A 4 12.11 -1.89 -17.91
N GLU A 5 12.60 -2.12 -19.12
CA GLU A 5 11.87 -2.87 -20.13
C GLU A 5 11.75 -4.29 -19.55
N PHE A 6 10.68 -4.51 -18.77
CA PHE A 6 10.33 -5.84 -18.30
C PHE A 6 9.92 -6.63 -19.54
N GLU A 7 10.87 -7.40 -20.08
CA GLU A 7 10.66 -8.31 -21.20
C GLU A 7 9.46 -9.23 -20.87
N GLY A 8 8.29 -8.94 -21.44
CA GLY A 8 7.06 -9.70 -21.20
C GLY A 8 5.78 -8.92 -21.49
N VAL A 9 5.43 -7.92 -20.67
CA VAL A 9 4.15 -7.18 -20.77
C VAL A 9 4.35 -5.73 -20.31
N ASP A 10 3.80 -4.78 -21.06
CA ASP A 10 3.69 -3.39 -20.62
C ASP A 10 2.48 -3.26 -19.68
N ILE A 11 2.74 -3.27 -18.37
CA ILE A 11 1.71 -3.31 -17.32
C ILE A 11 0.92 -2.01 -17.25
N ASP A 12 1.55 -0.86 -17.53
CA ASP A 12 0.87 0.44 -17.52
C ASP A 12 -0.15 0.49 -18.67
N LEU A 13 0.28 0.05 -19.86
CA LEU A 13 -0.60 -0.02 -21.03
C LEU A 13 -1.76 -1.03 -20.84
N LEU A 14 -1.48 -2.17 -20.20
CA LEU A 14 -2.52 -3.14 -19.87
C LEU A 14 -3.51 -2.59 -18.83
N ALA A 15 -3.03 -1.83 -17.84
CA ALA A 15 -3.89 -1.16 -16.87
C ALA A 15 -4.79 -0.10 -17.52
N ASP A 16 -4.26 0.68 -18.46
CA ASP A 16 -5.06 1.62 -19.26
C ASP A 16 -6.14 0.91 -20.08
N TYR A 17 -5.82 -0.27 -20.65
CA TYR A 17 -6.78 -1.10 -21.36
C TYR A 17 -7.90 -1.63 -20.43
N VAL A 18 -7.54 -2.25 -19.30
CA VAL A 18 -8.50 -2.78 -18.31
C VAL A 18 -9.36 -1.67 -17.70
N GLY A 19 -8.79 -0.49 -17.50
CA GLY A 19 -9.48 0.70 -17.00
C GLY A 19 -10.38 1.40 -18.02
N GLY A 20 -10.39 0.96 -19.29
CA GLY A 20 -11.14 1.60 -20.38
C GLY A 20 -10.57 2.93 -20.86
N ALA A 21 -9.37 3.33 -20.40
CA ALA A 21 -8.73 4.58 -20.82
C ALA A 21 -8.34 4.56 -22.31
N LEU A 22 -8.18 3.36 -22.89
CA LEU A 22 -7.89 3.19 -24.31
C LEU A 22 -9.15 3.14 -25.19
N ASP A 23 -10.37 3.24 -24.64
CA ASP A 23 -11.60 3.11 -25.42
C ASP A 23 -11.67 4.10 -26.59
N GLY A 24 -11.85 3.57 -27.81
CA GLY A 24 -11.90 4.37 -29.03
C GLY A 24 -10.53 4.83 -29.56
N THR A 25 -9.43 4.38 -28.95
CA THR A 25 -8.07 4.60 -29.44
C THR A 25 -7.57 3.41 -30.27
N PRO A 26 -6.62 3.59 -31.21
CA PRO A 26 -6.01 2.48 -31.94
C PRO A 26 -5.30 1.47 -31.03
N ASP A 27 -4.85 1.91 -29.85
CA ASP A 27 -4.14 1.06 -28.90
C ASP A 27 -5.07 0.03 -28.23
N GLN A 28 -6.38 0.28 -28.19
CA GLN A 28 -7.37 -0.69 -27.70
C GLN A 28 -7.33 -1.99 -28.51
N GLU A 29 -7.37 -1.89 -29.84
CA GLU A 29 -7.35 -3.07 -30.73
C GLU A 29 -5.99 -3.78 -30.67
N ARG A 30 -4.90 -3.01 -30.54
CA ARG A 30 -3.55 -3.54 -30.40
C ARG A 30 -3.42 -4.38 -29.14
N VAL A 31 -3.84 -3.85 -27.98
CA VAL A 31 -3.78 -4.57 -26.70
C VAL A 31 -4.73 -5.75 -26.70
N ALA A 32 -5.95 -5.61 -27.23
CA ALA A 32 -6.89 -6.72 -27.38
C ALA A 32 -6.30 -7.87 -28.23
N GLY A 33 -5.58 -7.55 -29.31
CA GLY A 33 -4.86 -8.52 -30.12
C GLY A 33 -3.74 -9.24 -29.35
N LEU A 34 -2.98 -8.50 -28.53
CA LEU A 34 -1.94 -9.09 -27.67
C LEU A 34 -2.54 -10.02 -26.62
N VAL A 35 -3.58 -9.61 -25.90
CA VAL A 35 -4.27 -10.46 -24.91
C VAL A 35 -4.82 -11.74 -25.56
N ALA A 36 -5.33 -11.64 -26.79
CA ALA A 36 -5.85 -12.80 -27.52
C ALA A 36 -4.76 -13.78 -27.99
N THR A 37 -3.58 -13.28 -28.37
CA THR A 37 -2.56 -14.09 -29.08
C THR A 37 -1.34 -14.44 -28.27
N ASP A 38 -0.95 -13.59 -27.31
CA ASP A 38 0.22 -13.75 -26.46
C ASP A 38 -0.19 -14.30 -25.08
N GLU A 39 0.47 -15.39 -24.66
CA GLU A 39 0.17 -16.09 -23.41
C GLU A 39 0.55 -15.25 -22.18
N THR A 40 1.63 -14.46 -22.25
CA THR A 40 2.09 -13.62 -21.14
C THR A 40 1.14 -12.44 -20.91
N TRP A 41 0.68 -11.80 -21.99
CA TRP A 41 -0.32 -10.73 -21.94
C TRP A 41 -1.67 -11.25 -21.42
N ARG A 42 -2.07 -12.45 -21.86
CA ARG A 42 -3.32 -13.06 -21.39
C ARG A 42 -3.27 -13.39 -19.90
N ALA A 43 -2.19 -14.02 -19.43
CA ALA A 43 -2.02 -14.33 -18.01
C ALA A 43 -2.02 -13.06 -17.15
N ALA A 44 -1.39 -11.97 -17.61
CA ALA A 44 -1.42 -10.69 -16.93
C ALA A 44 -2.83 -10.06 -16.90
N TYR A 45 -3.56 -10.13 -18.02
CA TYR A 45 -4.95 -9.66 -18.10
C TYR A 45 -5.86 -10.43 -17.15
N GLU A 46 -5.79 -11.77 -17.17
CA GLU A 46 -6.58 -12.65 -16.31
C GLU A 46 -6.28 -12.45 -14.81
N ALA A 47 -5.06 -12.02 -14.47
CA ALA A 47 -4.71 -11.65 -13.10
C ALA A 47 -5.25 -10.26 -12.69
N LEU A 48 -5.23 -9.28 -13.60
CA LEU A 48 -5.56 -7.88 -13.29
C LEU A 48 -7.07 -7.58 -13.35
N GLU A 49 -7.78 -8.11 -14.35
CA GLU A 49 -9.20 -7.82 -14.57
C GLU A 49 -10.08 -8.13 -13.33
N PRO A 50 -9.97 -9.31 -12.67
CA PRO A 50 -10.77 -9.60 -11.49
C PRO A 50 -10.48 -8.65 -10.32
N ALA A 51 -9.22 -8.23 -10.15
CA ALA A 51 -8.82 -7.31 -9.10
C ALA A 51 -9.46 -5.92 -9.32
N MET A 52 -9.47 -5.43 -10.56
CA MET A 52 -10.12 -4.15 -10.91
C MET A 52 -11.65 -4.22 -10.73
N ILE A 53 -12.28 -5.36 -11.08
CA ILE A 53 -13.70 -5.58 -10.83
C ILE A 53 -14.00 -5.58 -9.32
N ALA A 54 -13.16 -6.21 -8.51
CA ALA A 54 -13.31 -6.24 -7.06
C ALA A 54 -13.18 -4.84 -6.44
N VAL A 55 -12.18 -4.06 -6.85
CA VAL A 55 -12.03 -2.65 -6.43
C VAL A 55 -13.26 -1.84 -6.81
N GLY A 56 -13.75 -1.96 -8.05
CA GLY A 56 -14.98 -1.31 -8.49
C GLY A 56 -16.21 -1.76 -7.70
N GLY A 57 -16.23 -3.01 -7.22
CA GLY A 57 -17.24 -3.55 -6.31
C GLY A 57 -17.22 -2.84 -4.96
N VAL A 58 -16.06 -2.83 -4.32
CA VAL A 58 -15.83 -2.18 -3.01
C VAL A 58 -16.15 -0.69 -3.09
N LEU A 59 -15.71 0.02 -4.13
CA LEU A 59 -15.99 1.45 -4.31
C LEU A 59 -17.48 1.75 -4.43
N ARG A 60 -18.29 0.83 -5.01
CA ARG A 60 -19.74 0.99 -5.13
C ARG A 60 -20.49 0.77 -3.81
N GLU A 61 -19.87 0.16 -2.81
CA GLU A 61 -20.45 0.02 -1.46
C GLU A 61 -20.40 1.33 -0.68
N PHE A 62 -19.49 2.25 -1.06
CA PHE A 62 -19.42 3.57 -0.46
C PHE A 62 -20.52 4.48 -1.03
N GLU A 63 -21.13 5.28 -0.16
CA GLU A 63 -22.06 6.31 -0.57
C GLU A 63 -21.28 7.40 -1.33
N PRO A 64 -21.63 7.69 -2.59
CA PRO A 64 -20.94 8.71 -3.36
C PRO A 64 -21.20 10.07 -2.73
N GLU A 65 -20.14 10.84 -2.50
CA GLU A 65 -20.30 12.23 -2.07
C GLU A 65 -21.08 13.01 -3.15
N PRO A 66 -22.12 13.77 -2.78
CA PRO A 66 -22.90 14.51 -3.75
C PRO A 66 -22.03 15.58 -4.41
N MET A 67 -22.07 15.62 -5.75
CA MET A 67 -21.42 16.69 -6.50
C MET A 67 -22.00 18.05 -6.07
N PRO A 68 -21.16 19.05 -5.77
CA PRO A 68 -21.65 20.39 -5.48
C PRO A 68 -22.55 20.95 -6.59
N ASP A 69 -23.69 21.52 -6.23
CA ASP A 69 -24.71 21.98 -7.18
C ASP A 69 -24.16 23.01 -8.20
N ASP A 70 -23.24 23.86 -7.77
CA ASP A 70 -22.59 24.85 -8.62
C ASP A 70 -21.71 24.20 -9.69
N LEU A 71 -20.99 23.13 -9.32
CA LEU A 71 -20.20 22.34 -10.24
C LEU A 71 -21.10 21.56 -11.22
N ALA A 72 -22.16 20.93 -10.70
CA ALA A 72 -23.12 20.20 -11.53
C ALA A 72 -23.78 21.12 -12.57
N ALA A 73 -24.22 22.32 -12.15
CA ALA A 73 -24.80 23.32 -13.05
C ALA A 73 -23.78 23.81 -14.09
N ARG A 74 -22.52 23.99 -13.70
CA ARG A 74 -21.44 24.39 -14.62
C ARG A 74 -21.15 23.30 -15.66
N LEU A 75 -21.07 22.04 -15.26
CA LEU A 75 -20.84 20.91 -16.17
C LEU A 75 -22.01 20.74 -17.15
N GLU A 76 -23.25 20.81 -16.66
CA GLU A 76 -24.44 20.75 -17.50
C GLU A 76 -24.46 21.87 -18.56
N GLY A 77 -24.04 23.08 -18.17
CA GLY A 77 -23.88 24.19 -19.11
C GLY A 77 -22.83 23.93 -20.19
N LEU A 78 -21.70 23.31 -19.82
CA LEU A 78 -20.65 22.93 -20.78
C LEU A 78 -21.14 21.85 -21.75
N PHE A 79 -21.83 20.82 -21.26
CA PHE A 79 -22.35 19.74 -22.12
C PHE A 79 -23.51 20.17 -23.03
N ARG A 80 -24.30 21.18 -22.64
CA ARG A 80 -25.32 21.76 -23.53
C ARG A 80 -24.78 22.75 -24.55
N THR A 81 -23.58 23.28 -24.35
CA THR A 81 -22.99 24.22 -25.30
C THR A 81 -22.54 23.42 -26.53
N PRO A 82 -23.18 23.58 -27.70
CA PRO A 82 -22.70 22.89 -28.90
C PRO A 82 -21.28 23.39 -29.20
N LEU A 83 -20.36 22.46 -29.47
CA LEU A 83 -19.06 22.80 -30.01
C LEU A 83 -19.31 23.62 -31.29
N ALA A 84 -18.95 24.91 -31.27
CA ALA A 84 -19.06 25.72 -32.47
C ALA A 84 -18.18 25.07 -33.56
N PRO A 85 -18.71 24.83 -34.77
CA PRO A 85 -17.89 24.33 -35.86
C PRO A 85 -16.84 25.38 -36.21
N ASP A 86 -15.56 25.02 -36.06
CA ASP A 86 -14.38 25.72 -36.56
C ASP A 86 -14.34 27.25 -36.34
N GLY A 87 -14.64 27.69 -35.11
CA GLY A 87 -14.25 29.02 -34.65
C GLY A 87 -12.83 28.97 -34.10
N GLU A 88 -11.92 29.76 -34.68
CA GLU A 88 -10.53 29.95 -34.23
C GLU A 88 -10.41 29.79 -32.71
N ALA A 89 -9.68 28.76 -32.28
CA ALA A 89 -9.41 28.52 -30.87
C ALA A 89 -8.95 29.83 -30.24
N GLU A 90 -9.76 30.40 -29.34
CA GLU A 90 -9.33 31.54 -28.55
C GLU A 90 -7.96 31.19 -27.94
N PRO A 91 -6.98 32.10 -27.99
CA PRO A 91 -5.64 31.80 -27.54
C PRO A 91 -5.71 31.38 -26.08
N VAL A 92 -5.49 30.08 -25.85
CA VAL A 92 -5.38 29.49 -24.51
C VAL A 92 -4.42 30.37 -23.75
N PRO A 93 -4.83 31.02 -22.64
CA PRO A 93 -3.92 31.88 -21.91
C PRO A 93 -2.75 31.03 -21.44
N SER A 94 -1.59 31.22 -22.08
CA SER A 94 -0.33 30.52 -21.84
C SER A 94 0.30 30.84 -20.48
N LYS A 95 -0.49 31.38 -19.56
CA LYS A 95 -0.11 31.47 -18.15
C LYS A 95 -0.25 30.08 -17.53
N VAL A 96 0.64 29.19 -17.95
CA VAL A 96 1.18 28.16 -17.08
C VAL A 96 1.64 28.91 -15.84
N VAL A 97 0.87 28.80 -14.77
CA VAL A 97 1.28 29.34 -13.49
C VAL A 97 2.44 28.47 -13.06
N ASP A 98 3.63 29.03 -13.20
CA ASP A 98 4.86 28.42 -12.70
C ASP A 98 4.75 28.33 -11.16
N LEU A 99 4.28 27.17 -10.70
CA LEU A 99 4.00 26.86 -9.29
C LEU A 99 5.26 27.00 -8.43
N GLU A 100 6.45 26.84 -9.02
CA GLU A 100 7.73 27.07 -8.33
C GLU A 100 7.95 28.56 -8.03
N LYS A 101 7.63 29.44 -9.00
CA LYS A 101 7.77 30.89 -8.84
C LYS A 101 6.76 31.46 -7.83
N ALA A 102 5.57 30.86 -7.74
CA ALA A 102 4.58 31.18 -6.72
C ALA A 102 5.04 30.76 -5.30
N ARG A 103 5.69 29.59 -5.17
CA ARG A 103 6.28 29.13 -3.89
C ARG A 103 7.44 30.02 -3.41
N ARG A 104 8.32 30.50 -4.31
CA ARG A 104 9.43 31.38 -3.92
C ARG A 104 8.97 32.74 -3.39
N ARG A 105 7.87 33.29 -3.89
CA ARG A 105 7.32 34.58 -3.43
C ARG A 105 6.68 34.52 -2.04
N ARG A 106 6.24 33.33 -1.59
CA ARG A 106 5.72 33.12 -0.23
C ARG A 106 6.80 33.05 0.86
N ARG A 107 8.08 32.98 0.51
CA ARG A 107 9.20 32.91 1.49
C ARG A 107 9.70 34.26 2.00
N TRP A 108 9.20 35.39 1.49
CA TRP A 108 9.70 36.73 1.85
C TRP A 108 8.67 37.69 2.46
N VAL A 109 7.51 37.20 2.89
CA VAL A 109 6.55 38.00 3.65
C VAL A 109 6.19 37.26 4.93
N ALA A 110 7.01 37.47 5.95
CA ALA A 110 6.59 37.24 7.33
C ALA A 110 5.87 38.50 7.83
N PRO A 111 4.72 38.34 8.49
CA PRO A 111 4.44 39.11 9.67
C PRO A 111 4.17 38.19 10.87
N LEU A 112 4.88 38.49 11.95
CA LEU A 112 4.59 38.08 13.32
C LEU A 112 3.18 38.54 13.72
N THR A 113 2.28 37.59 14.01
CA THR A 113 1.20 37.79 15.01
C THR A 113 0.95 36.49 15.76
N VAL A 114 1.34 36.49 17.03
CA VAL A 114 0.99 35.51 18.06
C VAL A 114 -0.46 35.74 18.47
N ALA A 115 -1.30 34.70 18.37
CA ALA A 115 -2.53 34.59 19.13
C ALA A 115 -2.79 33.11 19.43
N ALA A 116 -2.77 32.78 20.72
CA ALA A 116 -3.10 31.47 21.25
C ALA A 116 -4.61 31.22 21.11
N ALA A 117 -4.97 30.08 20.52
CA ALA A 117 -6.30 29.48 20.65
C ALA A 117 -6.12 27.97 20.71
N ALA A 118 -6.12 27.44 21.93
CA ALA A 118 -6.20 26.01 22.19
C ALA A 118 -7.64 25.56 21.94
N VAL A 119 -7.86 24.66 20.98
CA VAL A 119 -9.06 23.83 20.92
C VAL A 119 -8.59 22.39 21.10
N ALA A 120 -8.95 21.84 22.25
CA ALA A 120 -8.82 20.42 22.55
C ALA A 120 -9.89 19.66 21.75
N PHE A 121 -9.48 18.79 20.83
CA PHE A 121 -10.32 17.69 20.38
C PHE A 121 -9.91 16.45 21.17
N ALA A 122 -10.71 16.19 22.21
CA ALA A 122 -10.76 14.91 22.90
C ALA A 122 -11.27 13.83 21.93
N GLY A 123 -10.73 12.62 22.11
CA GLY A 123 -10.86 11.51 21.18
C GLY A 123 -12.28 11.00 20.94
N PHE A 124 -12.42 10.37 19.78
CA PHE A 124 -13.52 9.48 19.46
C PHE A 124 -12.92 8.13 19.10
N GLY A 125 -12.62 7.35 20.14
CA GLY A 125 -12.34 5.92 20.02
C GLY A 125 -13.65 5.18 20.15
N VAL A 126 -14.15 4.61 19.06
CA VAL A 126 -15.23 3.63 19.09
C VAL A 126 -14.63 2.28 19.49
N ASN A 127 -14.48 2.07 20.80
CA ASN A 127 -14.36 0.74 21.37
C ASN A 127 -15.57 0.52 22.29
N ALA A 128 -16.70 0.17 21.66
CA ALA A 128 -17.91 -0.26 22.34
C ALA A 128 -18.33 -1.61 21.75
N PHE A 129 -17.51 -2.63 21.99
CA PHE A 129 -17.98 -4.00 21.97
C PHE A 129 -17.35 -4.74 23.14
N LEU A 130 -18.23 -5.38 23.92
CA LEU A 130 -17.97 -6.44 24.92
C LEU A 130 -17.71 -6.01 26.37
N MET A 131 -18.81 -5.89 27.13
CA MET A 131 -18.94 -6.44 28.49
C MET A 131 -20.43 -6.74 28.74
N SER A 132 -20.85 -7.99 28.54
CA SER A 132 -21.21 -8.97 29.58
C SER A 132 -22.46 -8.59 30.40
N ASP A 133 -23.60 -9.24 30.09
CA ASP A 133 -24.34 -10.12 31.02
C ASP A 133 -25.56 -10.76 30.33
N ALA A 134 -25.69 -12.09 30.43
CA ALA A 134 -26.95 -12.83 30.65
C ALA A 134 -26.77 -14.31 30.27
N SER A 135 -26.71 -15.14 31.30
CA SER A 135 -26.62 -16.59 31.26
C SER A 135 -27.91 -17.28 30.80
N ASP A 136 -27.72 -18.44 30.17
CA ASP A 136 -28.30 -19.75 30.51
C ASP A 136 -29.23 -20.47 29.50
N ALA A 137 -28.95 -21.78 29.43
CA ALA A 137 -29.74 -22.93 28.96
C ALA A 137 -29.97 -23.18 27.45
N GLY A 138 -29.27 -24.20 26.94
CA GLY A 138 -29.95 -25.44 26.57
C GLY A 138 -29.92 -25.90 25.10
N ALA A 139 -29.35 -27.10 24.93
CA ALA A 139 -29.64 -28.14 23.92
C ALA A 139 -28.84 -28.17 22.60
N ASP A 140 -28.03 -29.25 22.53
CA ASP A 140 -27.71 -30.08 21.36
C ASP A 140 -28.57 -29.90 20.10
N MET A 141 -27.92 -29.78 18.94
CA MET A 141 -27.82 -30.88 17.98
C MET A 141 -26.77 -30.58 16.89
N ALA A 142 -26.01 -31.60 16.55
CA ALA A 142 -25.04 -31.63 15.47
C ALA A 142 -25.72 -31.66 14.09
N THR A 143 -25.16 -30.96 13.10
CA THR A 143 -24.95 -31.47 11.74
C THR A 143 -23.87 -30.66 11.02
N SER A 144 -22.95 -31.42 10.42
CA SER A 144 -21.86 -31.02 9.54
C SER A 144 -22.34 -30.33 8.26
N GLU A 145 -21.68 -29.24 7.84
CA GLU A 145 -21.44 -28.97 6.42
C GLU A 145 -20.19 -28.10 6.24
N ASN A 146 -19.29 -28.58 5.37
CA ASN A 146 -18.08 -27.89 4.93
C ASN A 146 -18.43 -26.58 4.21
N ALA A 147 -17.74 -25.49 4.56
CA ALA A 147 -17.68 -24.29 3.74
C ALA A 147 -16.22 -23.99 3.33
N PRO A 148 -15.96 -23.64 2.05
CA PRO A 148 -14.63 -23.36 1.53
C PRO A 148 -14.17 -21.93 1.84
N MET A 149 -12.86 -21.80 2.05
CA MET A 149 -11.97 -20.68 1.68
C MET A 149 -12.51 -19.24 1.81
N VAL A 150 -12.09 -18.56 2.88
CA VAL A 150 -11.94 -17.10 2.88
C VAL A 150 -10.47 -16.78 2.61
N ALA A 151 -10.11 -16.62 1.33
CA ALA A 151 -8.97 -15.79 0.92
C ALA A 151 -9.57 -14.39 0.69
N GLY A 152 -9.19 -13.31 1.36
CA GLY A 152 -7.95 -12.98 2.05
C GLY A 152 -7.78 -11.51 1.72
N GLY A 153 -8.53 -10.65 2.43
CA GLY A 153 -8.46 -9.20 2.23
C GLY A 153 -7.05 -8.70 2.49
N GLU A 154 -6.44 -8.04 1.50
CA GLU A 154 -5.19 -7.31 1.69
C GLU A 154 -5.45 -6.13 2.62
N ALA A 155 -5.16 -6.36 3.90
CA ALA A 155 -5.14 -5.32 4.92
C ALA A 155 -4.01 -4.33 4.60
N MET A 156 -4.37 -3.10 4.24
CA MET A 156 -3.45 -1.97 4.40
C MET A 156 -2.96 -1.97 5.86
N GLY A 157 -1.65 -2.13 6.06
CA GLY A 157 -1.00 -2.06 7.37
C GLY A 157 -0.86 -3.37 8.15
N GLY A 158 -1.23 -4.52 7.57
CA GLY A 158 -0.99 -5.82 8.19
C GLY A 158 0.49 -6.23 8.10
N ALA A 159 1.10 -6.60 9.23
CA ALA A 159 2.42 -7.23 9.21
C ALA A 159 2.35 -8.60 8.54
N THR A 160 3.12 -8.78 7.46
CA THR A 160 3.32 -10.08 6.82
C THR A 160 4.32 -10.90 7.62
N ARG A 161 4.40 -12.19 7.32
CA ARG A 161 5.42 -13.07 7.88
C ARG A 161 6.11 -13.80 6.74
N SER A 162 7.37 -13.44 6.50
CA SER A 162 8.27 -14.17 5.62
C SER A 162 9.26 -14.98 6.47
N ASP A 163 9.82 -16.05 5.90
CA ASP A 163 10.96 -16.74 6.52
C ASP A 163 12.30 -16.18 6.00
N ALA A 164 12.28 -14.98 5.40
CA ALA A 164 13.44 -14.35 4.81
C ALA A 164 14.48 -13.98 5.89
N ASP A 165 15.74 -14.01 5.50
CA ASP A 165 16.85 -13.52 6.32
C ASP A 165 17.47 -12.30 5.62
N TYR A 166 17.18 -11.13 6.17
CA TYR A 166 17.67 -9.86 5.66
C TYR A 166 19.10 -9.62 6.14
N THR A 167 19.91 -9.04 5.25
CA THR A 167 21.24 -8.51 5.56
C THR A 167 21.21 -7.01 5.31
N GLU A 168 22.25 -6.28 5.74
CA GLU A 168 22.35 -4.84 5.46
C GLU A 168 22.15 -4.52 3.95
N SER A 169 22.67 -5.37 3.07
CA SER A 169 22.59 -5.17 1.61
C SER A 169 21.19 -5.44 1.04
N THR A 170 20.44 -6.40 1.57
CA THR A 170 19.09 -6.72 1.11
C THR A 170 18.03 -5.85 1.78
N LEU A 171 18.30 -5.33 2.98
CA LEU A 171 17.43 -4.42 3.72
C LEU A 171 17.21 -3.10 2.95
N ALA A 172 18.28 -2.57 2.33
CA ALA A 172 18.21 -1.38 1.49
C ALA A 172 17.34 -1.57 0.23
N GLN A 173 17.21 -2.83 -0.23
CA GLN A 173 16.49 -3.23 -1.43
C GLN A 173 15.08 -3.73 -1.13
N ALA A 174 14.68 -3.78 0.15
CA ALA A 174 13.38 -4.32 0.55
C ALA A 174 12.24 -3.41 0.06
N ALA A 175 11.70 -3.73 -1.11
CA ALA A 175 10.53 -3.10 -1.68
C ALA A 175 9.26 -3.94 -1.38
N PRO A 176 8.08 -3.31 -1.21
CA PRO A 176 6.81 -4.00 -0.91
C PRO A 176 6.46 -5.14 -1.87
N GLY A 177 6.91 -5.07 -3.13
CA GLY A 177 6.65 -6.08 -4.16
C GLY A 177 7.69 -7.21 -4.29
N GLN A 178 8.90 -7.05 -3.76
CA GLN A 178 9.97 -8.05 -3.92
C GLN A 178 9.97 -9.13 -2.84
N ILE A 179 9.35 -8.86 -1.68
CA ILE A 179 9.33 -9.78 -0.54
C ILE A 179 8.48 -11.03 -0.84
N ARG A 180 7.44 -10.89 -1.68
CA ARG A 180 6.64 -12.04 -2.16
C ARG A 180 7.41 -12.97 -3.10
N SER A 181 8.50 -12.50 -3.72
CA SER A 181 9.34 -13.28 -4.65
C SER A 181 10.56 -13.92 -3.96
N MET A 182 11.03 -13.35 -2.84
CA MET A 182 12.20 -13.89 -2.11
C MET A 182 11.87 -15.13 -1.25
N GLY A 183 10.59 -15.48 -1.08
CA GLY A 183 10.16 -16.74 -0.44
C GLY A 183 10.46 -18.02 -1.22
N GLY A 184 11.12 -17.93 -2.38
CA GLY A 184 11.49 -19.10 -3.16
C GLY A 184 12.56 -18.80 -4.19
N SER A 185 13.82 -18.68 -3.77
CA SER A 185 15.02 -19.05 -4.56
C SER A 185 16.30 -18.67 -3.81
N ALA A 186 16.58 -19.35 -2.69
CA ALA A 186 17.97 -19.60 -2.36
C ALA A 186 18.42 -20.78 -3.24
N GLN A 187 19.30 -20.52 -4.21
CA GLN A 187 19.91 -21.56 -5.03
C GLN A 187 20.76 -22.47 -4.14
N VAL A 188 20.18 -23.59 -3.69
CA VAL A 188 20.89 -24.70 -3.07
C VAL A 188 21.61 -25.47 -4.19
N PRO A 189 22.93 -25.71 -4.12
CA PRO A 189 23.60 -26.61 -5.04
C PRO A 189 22.99 -28.01 -4.93
N ALA A 190 22.61 -28.59 -6.07
CA ALA A 190 21.88 -29.85 -6.15
C ALA A 190 22.50 -30.97 -5.28
N ALA A 191 21.75 -31.42 -4.29
CA ALA A 191 21.99 -32.67 -3.57
C ALA A 191 20.71 -33.52 -3.57
N ALA A 192 20.92 -34.84 -3.66
CA ALA A 192 20.02 -35.96 -3.96
C ALA A 192 18.57 -35.93 -3.40
N PRO A 193 17.62 -36.65 -4.05
CA PRO A 193 16.22 -36.69 -3.63
C PRO A 193 16.07 -37.57 -2.38
N GLY A 194 15.72 -36.96 -1.25
CA GLY A 194 15.45 -37.67 -0.01
C GLY A 194 15.78 -36.86 1.23
N ALA A 195 15.17 -35.69 1.40
CA ALA A 195 15.13 -35.00 2.68
C ALA A 195 13.89 -34.09 2.71
N GLU A 196 12.82 -34.61 3.32
CA GLU A 196 11.71 -33.80 3.80
C GLU A 196 12.27 -32.71 4.71
N THR A 197 12.20 -31.45 4.30
CA THR A 197 12.40 -30.32 5.21
C THR A 197 11.13 -29.49 5.20
N GLN A 198 10.08 -30.03 5.82
CA GLN A 198 9.09 -29.20 6.48
C GLN A 198 9.82 -28.56 7.67
N ALA A 199 10.52 -27.45 7.43
CA ALA A 199 10.94 -26.55 8.50
C ALA A 199 9.66 -26.18 9.23
N SER A 200 9.52 -26.74 10.44
CA SER A 200 8.29 -26.67 11.19
C SER A 200 7.97 -25.21 11.47
N GLN A 201 6.72 -24.83 11.24
CA GLN A 201 6.06 -23.56 11.59
C GLN A 201 6.12 -23.23 13.11
N LYS A 202 6.98 -23.92 13.87
CA LYS A 202 7.05 -24.03 15.32
C LYS A 202 8.26 -23.31 15.92
N ASP A 203 9.25 -22.94 15.10
CA ASP A 203 10.41 -22.12 15.49
C ASP A 203 10.25 -20.65 15.05
N LEU A 204 9.00 -20.19 15.00
CA LEU A 204 8.70 -18.81 14.64
C LEU A 204 9.17 -17.84 15.73
N PRO A 205 9.74 -16.68 15.34
CA PRO A 205 10.28 -15.69 16.25
C PRO A 205 9.27 -15.21 17.30
N VAL A 206 9.74 -15.02 18.55
CA VAL A 206 9.01 -14.31 19.59
C VAL A 206 8.95 -12.84 19.17
N MET A 207 7.83 -12.44 18.58
CA MET A 207 7.61 -11.11 18.02
C MET A 207 7.38 -10.06 19.11
N PRO A 208 7.53 -8.75 18.80
CA PRO A 208 7.02 -7.71 19.68
C PRO A 208 5.53 -7.95 19.93
N ALA A 209 5.17 -8.07 21.22
CA ALA A 209 3.81 -8.40 21.64
C ALA A 209 2.79 -7.31 21.27
N ASP A 210 3.27 -6.09 21.03
CA ASP A 210 2.47 -4.93 20.66
C ASP A 210 3.16 -4.17 19.52
N VAL A 211 2.67 -4.41 18.31
CA VAL A 211 3.17 -3.78 17.09
C VAL A 211 2.94 -2.27 17.11
N ALA A 212 1.82 -1.81 17.67
CA ALA A 212 1.51 -0.39 17.74
C ALA A 212 2.50 0.34 18.65
N ALA A 213 2.80 -0.24 19.82
CA ALA A 213 3.84 0.28 20.69
C ALA A 213 5.21 0.33 20.00
N CYS A 214 5.55 -0.71 19.21
CA CYS A 214 6.79 -0.71 18.43
C CYS A 214 6.83 0.42 17.39
N VAL A 215 5.75 0.64 16.64
CA VAL A 215 5.63 1.73 15.65
C VAL A 215 5.72 3.11 16.33
N ASP A 216 5.15 3.28 17.52
CA ASP A 216 5.27 4.51 18.30
C ASP A 216 6.73 4.79 18.72
N GLU A 217 7.48 3.75 19.10
CA GLU A 217 8.90 3.86 19.41
C GLU A 217 9.75 4.21 18.17
N ILE A 218 9.47 3.59 17.02
CA ILE A 218 10.12 3.93 15.74
C ILE A 218 9.83 5.40 15.38
N THR A 219 8.58 5.84 15.54
CA THR A 219 8.17 7.23 15.29
C THR A 219 8.96 8.20 16.15
N ARG A 220 9.12 7.89 17.44
CA ARG A 220 9.89 8.70 18.38
C ARG A 220 11.39 8.72 18.06
N ALA A 221 11.93 7.60 17.60
CA ALA A 221 13.35 7.45 17.27
C ALA A 221 13.73 8.05 15.91
N ASN A 222 12.84 8.07 14.92
CA ASN A 222 13.15 8.45 13.53
C ASN A 222 13.47 9.95 13.35
N SER A 223 13.15 10.83 14.31
CA SER A 223 13.37 12.29 14.25
C SER A 223 12.72 13.05 13.07
N GLY A 224 12.19 12.34 12.07
CA GLY A 224 11.49 12.86 10.89
C GLY A 224 10.01 13.18 11.09
N GLY A 225 9.55 13.23 12.34
CA GLY A 225 8.13 13.43 12.67
C GLY A 225 7.30 12.15 12.55
N VAL A 226 5.99 12.32 12.38
CA VAL A 226 5.04 11.22 12.21
C VAL A 226 5.43 10.38 10.98
N ILE A 227 5.44 9.06 11.14
CA ILE A 227 5.77 8.13 10.07
C ILE A 227 4.49 7.56 9.44
N SER A 228 4.55 7.24 8.15
CA SER A 228 3.54 6.47 7.43
C SER A 228 4.12 5.11 7.08
N VAL A 229 3.65 4.06 7.74
CA VAL A 229 4.11 2.69 7.51
C VAL A 229 3.59 2.18 6.17
N GLU A 230 4.49 1.68 5.33
CA GLU A 230 4.19 1.18 3.99
C GLU A 230 4.11 -0.34 3.95
N PHE A 231 5.05 -1.01 4.63
CA PHE A 231 4.97 -2.45 4.86
C PHE A 231 5.65 -2.83 6.17
N MET A 232 5.24 -3.98 6.70
CA MET A 232 5.82 -4.62 7.87
C MET A 232 5.98 -6.11 7.58
N ASP A 233 7.15 -6.68 7.88
CA ASP A 233 7.42 -8.09 7.66
C ASP A 233 8.14 -8.71 8.87
N TYR A 234 7.54 -9.77 9.42
CA TYR A 234 8.14 -10.60 10.44
C TYR A 234 9.10 -11.58 9.79
N ALA A 235 10.40 -11.42 10.04
CA ALA A 235 11.47 -12.14 9.36
C ALA A 235 12.70 -12.34 10.28
N ARG A 236 13.86 -12.60 9.69
CA ARG A 236 15.16 -12.54 10.36
C ARG A 236 16.01 -11.39 9.81
N PHE A 237 16.85 -10.81 10.65
CA PHE A 237 17.95 -9.95 10.24
C PHE A 237 19.25 -10.56 10.77
N GLU A 238 20.14 -10.93 9.84
CA GLU A 238 21.40 -11.65 10.12
C GLU A 238 21.21 -12.86 11.04
N GLY A 239 20.20 -13.68 10.75
CA GLY A 239 19.85 -14.89 11.49
C GLY A 239 19.11 -14.66 12.82
N SER A 240 18.91 -13.40 13.24
CA SER A 240 18.19 -13.06 14.48
C SER A 240 16.74 -12.65 14.19
N PRO A 241 15.76 -13.02 15.05
CA PRO A 241 14.38 -12.53 14.97
C PRO A 241 14.27 -11.02 14.81
N ALA A 242 13.60 -10.57 13.75
CA ALA A 242 13.41 -9.15 13.50
C ALA A 242 12.04 -8.84 12.86
N LEU A 243 11.57 -7.63 13.09
CA LEU A 243 10.48 -7.03 12.35
C LEU A 243 11.09 -6.00 11.40
N ILE A 244 10.86 -6.17 10.10
CA ILE A 244 11.30 -5.25 9.06
C ILE A 244 10.17 -4.26 8.79
N VAL A 245 10.43 -2.97 8.98
CA VAL A 245 9.44 -1.90 8.82
C VAL A 245 9.94 -0.92 7.77
N ARG A 246 9.19 -0.79 6.67
CA ARG A 246 9.40 0.32 5.72
C ARG A 246 8.36 1.39 5.96
N PHE A 247 8.81 2.62 6.02
CA PHE A 247 7.94 3.77 6.24
C PHE A 247 8.49 5.03 5.56
N SER A 248 7.59 5.97 5.31
CA SER A 248 7.93 7.32 4.88
C SER A 248 7.77 8.31 6.03
N ALA A 249 8.63 9.32 6.06
CA ALA A 249 8.63 10.39 7.03
C ALA A 249 9.14 11.70 6.40
N ALA A 250 9.10 12.82 7.12
CA ALA A 250 9.52 14.11 6.57
C ALA A 250 11.01 14.15 6.19
N ASN A 251 11.83 13.26 6.75
CA ASN A 251 13.25 13.10 6.46
C ASN A 251 13.54 12.06 5.36
N GLY A 252 12.53 11.48 4.71
CA GLY A 252 12.67 10.52 3.61
C GLY A 252 12.00 9.18 3.88
N VAL A 253 12.30 8.21 3.01
CA VAL A 253 11.82 6.83 3.13
C VAL A 253 12.90 5.98 3.78
N TRP A 254 12.52 5.12 4.70
CA TRP A 254 13.43 4.31 5.52
C TRP A 254 12.95 2.86 5.59
N VAL A 255 13.92 1.96 5.75
CA VAL A 255 13.68 0.57 6.18
C VAL A 255 14.46 0.33 7.46
N TRP A 256 13.77 -0.12 8.50
CA TRP A 256 14.35 -0.43 9.81
C TRP A 256 14.18 -1.92 10.08
N ALA A 257 15.24 -2.56 10.56
CA ALA A 257 15.17 -3.85 11.21
C ALA A 257 15.11 -3.61 12.73
N VAL A 258 14.05 -4.06 13.38
CA VAL A 258 13.87 -3.93 14.82
C VAL A 258 13.80 -5.29 15.50
N GLY A 259 14.42 -5.38 16.67
CA GLY A 259 14.50 -6.60 17.46
C GLY A 259 13.20 -6.94 18.20
N PRO A 260 13.16 -8.11 18.85
CA PRO A 260 11.96 -8.65 19.48
C PRO A 260 11.49 -7.85 20.70
N ARG A 261 12.31 -6.95 21.25
CA ARG A 261 11.94 -6.11 22.41
C ARG A 261 11.37 -4.76 21.99
N CYS A 262 11.20 -4.48 20.70
CA CYS A 262 10.61 -3.23 20.23
C CYS A 262 9.25 -2.96 20.90
N GLY A 263 9.04 -1.74 21.38
CA GLY A 263 7.79 -1.36 22.08
C GLY A 263 7.70 -1.83 23.53
N THR A 264 8.68 -2.60 24.04
CA THR A 264 8.71 -2.97 25.47
C THR A 264 9.28 -1.83 26.33
N PRO A 265 8.81 -1.67 27.59
CA PRO A 265 9.32 -0.63 28.48
C PRO A 265 10.85 -0.69 28.63
N GLY A 266 11.52 0.41 28.26
CA GLY A 266 12.98 0.55 28.38
C GLY A 266 13.80 -0.02 27.21
N ALA A 267 13.19 -0.68 26.23
CA ALA A 267 13.88 -1.14 25.02
C ALA A 267 13.81 -0.13 23.85
N GLY A 268 12.83 0.78 23.87
CA GLY A 268 12.60 1.73 22.78
C GLY A 268 12.25 0.99 21.48
N ALA A 269 12.82 1.44 20.36
CA ALA A 269 12.62 0.82 19.06
C ALA A 269 13.41 -0.49 18.88
N ASP A 270 14.27 -0.89 19.84
CA ASP A 270 15.15 -2.06 19.73
C ASP A 270 15.85 -2.14 18.36
N GLU A 271 16.40 -1.00 17.90
CA GLU A 271 16.99 -0.83 16.57
C GLU A 271 18.16 -1.80 16.35
N LEU A 272 18.04 -2.66 15.34
CA LEU A 272 19.14 -3.51 14.86
C LEU A 272 19.89 -2.81 13.72
N GLU A 273 19.15 -2.25 12.76
CA GLU A 273 19.70 -1.57 11.59
C GLU A 273 18.68 -0.58 11.00
N ARG A 274 19.15 0.50 10.36
CA ARG A 274 18.30 1.43 9.61
C ARG A 274 18.99 1.93 8.35
N VAL A 275 18.27 1.85 7.23
CA VAL A 275 18.81 2.24 5.94
C VAL A 275 17.86 3.21 5.23
N PRO A 276 18.34 4.34 4.69
CA PRO A 276 17.52 5.19 3.85
C PRO A 276 17.29 4.53 2.49
N VAL A 277 16.05 4.57 2.01
CA VAL A 277 15.71 4.14 0.65
C VAL A 277 15.98 5.32 -0.28
N ARG A 278 16.80 5.10 -1.31
CA ARG A 278 17.14 6.11 -2.32
C ARG A 278 16.28 6.00 -3.56
#